data_AF-A0A643CYI8-F1
#
_entry.id   AF-A0A643CYI8-F1
#
_cell.length_a   1.000
_cell.length_b   1.000
_cell.length_c   1.000
_cell.angle_alpha   90.00
_cell.angle_beta   90.00
_cell.angle_gamma   90.00
#
_symmetry.space_group_name_H-M   'P 1'
#
loop_
_entity.id
_entity.type
_entity.pdbx_description
1 polymer ?
#
loop_
_entity_poly.entity_id
_entity_poly.type
_entity_poly.pdbx_seq_one_letter_code
_entity_poly.pdbx_strand_id
1 'polypeptide(L)'
;ENIEQIIQKIAPWHGRVHILDEESAKESTGHGSPLPHLVHGGPGRAGGGEELGGIRAVKHYMQRTAIQGSPNSLTHVTHSWTAGANINQDRVHPFKKSFDELVIGERLLTARRTVTEADIVNFACLSGDYFYAHTDKIAAADSFFGERVA
;
A
#
# COMPACT_ATOMS: atom_id res chain seq x y z
N GLU A 1 -24.84 13.26 -16.42
CA GLU A 1 -24.33 14.51 -15.80
C GLU A 1 -25.06 14.76 -14.49
N ASN A 2 -24.42 15.38 -13.48
CA ASN A 2 -24.90 15.62 -12.10
C ASN A 2 -24.74 14.49 -11.06
N ILE A 3 -24.15 13.34 -11.40
CA ILE A 3 -23.96 12.22 -10.46
C ILE A 3 -23.14 12.68 -9.23
N GLU A 4 -22.05 13.40 -9.44
CA GLU A 4 -21.20 13.91 -8.35
C GLU A 4 -21.99 14.77 -7.35
N GLN A 5 -22.81 15.71 -7.84
CA GLN A 5 -23.62 16.59 -6.99
C GLN A 5 -24.66 15.81 -6.18
N ILE A 6 -25.24 14.76 -6.75
CA ILE A 6 -26.18 13.88 -6.04
C ILE A 6 -25.43 13.14 -4.94
N ILE A 7 -24.29 12.51 -5.26
CA ILE A 7 -23.48 11.76 -4.28
C ILE A 7 -23.04 12.65 -3.13
N GLN A 8 -22.54 13.85 -3.39
CA GLN A 8 -22.14 14.80 -2.34
C GLN A 8 -23.29 15.12 -1.36
N LYS A 9 -24.53 15.19 -1.87
CA LYS A 9 -25.72 15.50 -1.06
C LYS A 9 -26.26 14.30 -0.30
N ILE A 10 -26.16 13.09 -0.84
CA ILE A 10 -26.80 11.89 -0.27
C ILE A 10 -25.84 10.99 0.52
N ALA A 11 -24.56 10.94 0.17
CA ALA A 11 -23.58 10.02 0.78
C ALA A 11 -23.44 10.18 2.32
N PRO A 12 -23.50 11.40 2.90
CA PRO A 12 -23.47 11.54 4.37
C PRO A 12 -24.63 10.82 5.09
N TRP A 13 -25.67 10.41 4.37
CA TRP A 13 -26.88 9.79 4.92
C TRP A 13 -27.06 8.32 4.51
N HIS A 14 -26.18 7.76 3.67
CA HIS A 14 -26.29 6.39 3.15
C HIS A 14 -24.95 5.65 3.32
N GLY A 15 -24.94 4.47 3.95
CA GLY A 15 -23.70 3.69 4.07
C GLY A 15 -23.28 2.95 2.79
N ARG A 16 -24.16 2.89 1.78
CA ARG A 16 -23.84 2.43 0.43
C ARG A 16 -24.77 3.08 -0.59
N VAL A 17 -24.20 3.57 -1.69
CA VAL A 17 -24.95 4.04 -2.86
C VAL A 17 -24.53 3.21 -4.07
N HIS A 18 -25.50 2.72 -4.83
CA HIS A 18 -25.28 1.97 -6.06
C HIS A 18 -25.78 2.81 -7.23
N ILE A 19 -24.85 3.41 -7.97
CA ILE A 19 -25.16 4.13 -9.21
C ILE A 19 -25.33 3.08 -10.30
N LEU A 20 -26.50 3.04 -10.91
CA LEU A 20 -26.85 2.05 -11.93
C LEU A 20 -27.10 2.75 -13.26
N ASP A 21 -26.44 2.27 -14.32
CA ASP A 21 -26.62 2.64 -15.71
C ASP A 21 -26.52 1.39 -16.61
N GLU A 22 -26.57 1.59 -17.93
CA GLU A 22 -26.50 0.50 -18.91
C GLU A 22 -25.18 -0.30 -18.83
N GLU A 23 -24.07 0.35 -18.50
CA GLU A 23 -22.76 -0.30 -18.40
C GLU A 23 -22.68 -1.14 -17.11
N SER A 24 -23.06 -0.54 -15.98
CA SER A 24 -23.02 -1.19 -14.66
C SER A 24 -23.99 -2.37 -14.57
N ALA A 25 -25.17 -2.28 -15.20
CA ALA A 25 -26.23 -3.28 -15.07
C ALA A 25 -25.85 -4.68 -15.58
N LYS A 26 -24.90 -4.80 -16.52
CA LYS A 26 -24.57 -6.07 -17.20
C LYS A 26 -24.06 -7.15 -16.24
N GLU A 27 -23.26 -6.77 -15.25
CA GLU A 27 -22.67 -7.68 -14.27
C GLU A 27 -22.90 -7.21 -12.83
N SER A 28 -23.86 -6.30 -12.62
CA SER A 28 -24.19 -5.79 -11.29
C SER A 28 -24.75 -6.91 -10.41
N THR A 29 -24.24 -6.97 -9.18
CA THR A 29 -24.81 -7.82 -8.13
C THR A 29 -26.17 -7.32 -7.61
N GLY A 30 -26.61 -6.16 -8.09
CA GLY A 30 -27.89 -5.54 -7.76
C GLY A 30 -27.88 -4.77 -6.44
N HIS A 31 -29.03 -4.18 -6.10
CA HIS A 31 -29.18 -3.44 -4.84
C HIS A 31 -29.25 -4.37 -3.62
N GLY A 32 -29.94 -5.51 -3.73
CA GLY A 32 -30.27 -6.41 -2.62
C GLY A 32 -29.16 -7.36 -2.17
N SER A 33 -27.98 -7.30 -2.78
CA SER A 33 -26.85 -8.18 -2.48
C SER A 33 -25.75 -7.41 -1.74
N PRO A 34 -25.74 -7.39 -0.40
CA PRO A 34 -24.67 -6.73 0.35
C PRO A 34 -23.35 -7.51 0.18
N LEU A 35 -22.36 -6.90 -0.48
CA LEU A 35 -21.09 -7.57 -0.77
C LEU A 35 -20.17 -7.59 0.46
N PRO A 36 -19.44 -8.70 0.72
CA PRO A 36 -18.63 -8.87 1.93
C PRO A 36 -17.49 -7.84 2.08
N HIS A 37 -17.03 -7.26 0.97
CA HIS A 37 -15.96 -6.26 0.96
C HIS A 37 -16.47 -4.81 1.05
N LEU A 38 -17.77 -4.57 0.86
CA LEU A 38 -18.39 -3.25 0.95
C LEU A 38 -19.00 -3.05 2.34
N VAL A 39 -18.98 -1.82 2.84
CA VAL A 39 -19.64 -1.49 4.11
C VAL A 39 -21.14 -1.73 3.97
N HIS A 40 -21.71 -2.46 4.94
CA HIS A 40 -23.14 -2.62 5.12
C HIS A 40 -23.54 -1.95 6.43
N GLY A 41 -24.25 -0.84 6.34
CA GLY A 41 -24.58 -0.02 7.50
C GLY A 41 -25.08 1.34 7.07
N GLY A 42 -25.24 2.25 8.03
CA GLY A 42 -25.62 3.63 7.74
C GLY A 42 -25.97 4.43 8.99
N PRO A 43 -25.92 5.77 8.92
CA PRO A 43 -26.15 6.64 10.06
C PRO A 43 -27.64 6.71 10.46
N GLY A 44 -27.90 7.24 11.65
CA GLY A 44 -29.26 7.59 12.11
C GLY A 44 -30.19 6.38 12.17
N ARG A 45 -31.31 6.44 11.42
CA ARG A 45 -32.35 5.39 11.44
C ARG A 45 -31.83 4.02 11.00
N ALA A 46 -30.77 3.96 10.20
CA ALA A 46 -30.15 2.70 9.78
C ALA A 46 -29.32 2.01 10.87
N GLY A 47 -29.16 2.64 12.05
CA GLY A 47 -28.56 2.04 13.25
C GLY A 47 -27.20 2.61 13.65
N GLY A 48 -26.52 3.36 12.78
CA GLY A 48 -25.24 4.01 13.06
C GLY A 48 -24.02 3.09 13.08
N GLY A 49 -24.23 1.77 13.00
CA GLY A 49 -23.18 0.77 12.93
C GLY A 49 -22.73 0.46 11.49
N GLU A 50 -21.67 -0.33 11.40
CA GLU A 50 -21.13 -0.88 10.16
C GLU A 50 -20.87 -2.38 10.34
N GLU A 51 -21.22 -3.15 9.31
CA GLU A 51 -20.93 -4.58 9.15
C GLU A 51 -20.30 -4.83 7.78
N LEU A 52 -19.79 -6.04 7.55
CA LEU A 52 -19.02 -6.39 6.35
C LEU A 52 -17.83 -5.43 6.14
N GLY A 53 -17.63 -4.85 4.96
CA GLY A 53 -16.53 -3.90 4.73
C GLY A 53 -15.13 -4.54 4.77
N GLY A 54 -15.04 -5.84 4.51
CA GLY A 54 -13.80 -6.62 4.49
C GLY A 54 -13.12 -6.65 5.85
N ILE A 55 -11.84 -6.23 5.91
CA ILE A 55 -11.07 -6.23 7.16
C ILE A 55 -11.60 -5.23 8.20
N ARG A 56 -12.50 -4.30 7.84
CA ARG A 56 -13.13 -3.37 8.80
C ARG A 56 -14.03 -4.13 9.79
N ALA A 57 -14.85 -5.06 9.32
CA ALA A 57 -15.69 -5.90 10.18
C ALA A 57 -14.88 -6.61 11.28
N VAL A 58 -13.74 -7.21 10.89
CA VAL A 58 -12.87 -7.93 11.83
C VAL A 58 -12.42 -7.04 12.98
N LYS A 59 -12.17 -5.75 12.72
CA LYS A 59 -11.70 -4.79 13.73
C LYS A 59 -12.75 -4.50 14.82
N HIS A 60 -14.05 -4.70 14.58
CA HIS A 60 -15.06 -4.58 15.64
C HIS A 60 -14.95 -5.69 16.69
N TYR A 61 -14.35 -6.83 16.33
CA TYR A 61 -14.15 -7.98 17.20
C TYR A 61 -12.73 -8.06 17.78
N MET A 62 -11.90 -7.03 17.57
CA MET A 62 -10.54 -6.95 18.11
C MET A 62 -10.40 -5.74 19.02
N GLN A 63 -9.63 -5.89 20.11
CA GLN A 63 -9.25 -4.76 20.94
C GLN A 63 -8.01 -4.07 20.37
N ARG A 64 -8.16 -2.85 19.87
CA ARG A 64 -7.01 -2.04 19.45
C ARG A 64 -6.29 -1.50 20.68
N THR A 65 -4.99 -1.75 20.76
CA THR A 65 -4.12 -1.28 21.85
C THR A 65 -2.90 -0.58 21.27
N ALA A 66 -2.62 0.63 21.74
CA ALA A 66 -1.37 1.33 21.41
C ALA A 66 -0.26 0.79 22.32
N ILE A 67 0.71 0.08 21.74
CA ILE A 67 1.86 -0.48 22.45
C ILE A 67 3.08 0.40 22.14
N GLN A 68 3.75 0.87 23.19
CA GLN A 68 4.98 1.67 23.09
C GLN A 68 6.15 0.89 23.65
N GLY A 69 7.34 1.10 23.09
CA GLY A 69 8.56 0.43 23.53
C GLY A 69 9.73 0.67 22.59
N SER A 70 10.86 0.03 22.90
CA SER A 70 12.02 0.03 21.99
C SER A 70 11.69 -0.71 20.68
N PRO A 71 12.39 -0.42 19.57
CA PRO A 71 12.22 -1.18 18.32
C PRO A 71 12.38 -2.70 18.48
N ASN A 72 13.30 -3.15 19.36
CA ASN A 72 13.46 -4.56 19.67
C ASN A 72 12.21 -5.14 20.32
N SER A 73 11.68 -4.47 21.36
CA SER A 73 10.47 -4.89 22.05
C SER A 73 9.27 -4.96 21.08
N LEU A 74 9.11 -3.96 20.22
CA LEU A 74 8.05 -3.94 19.21
C LEU A 74 8.21 -5.05 18.16
N THR A 75 9.44 -5.37 17.77
CA THR A 75 9.71 -6.49 16.86
C THR A 75 9.31 -7.83 17.45
N HIS A 76 9.62 -8.04 18.73
CA HIS A 76 9.23 -9.26 19.43
C HIS A 76 7.72 -9.38 19.62
N VAL A 77 7.04 -8.26 19.95
CA VAL A 77 5.59 -8.25 20.17
C VAL A 77 4.81 -8.41 18.86
N THR A 78 5.26 -7.77 17.77
CA THR A 78 4.54 -7.77 16.48
C THR A 78 4.91 -8.95 15.59
N HIS A 79 5.96 -9.72 15.94
CA HIS A 79 6.55 -10.73 15.05
C HIS A 79 6.86 -10.16 13.65
N SER A 80 7.30 -8.90 13.61
CA SER A 80 7.67 -8.21 12.38
C SER A 80 8.80 -7.23 12.68
N TRP A 81 9.81 -7.18 11.81
CA TRP A 81 10.98 -6.34 12.08
C TRP A 81 10.61 -4.85 12.09
N THR A 82 10.96 -4.17 13.18
CA THR A 82 10.74 -2.74 13.36
C THR A 82 12.03 -1.96 13.08
N ALA A 83 11.93 -0.84 12.36
CA ALA A 83 13.06 0.02 12.08
C ALA A 83 13.82 0.42 13.36
N GLY A 84 15.13 0.21 13.37
CA GLY A 84 15.99 0.45 14.53
C GLY A 84 16.13 -0.74 15.49
N ALA A 85 15.46 -1.87 15.22
CA ALA A 85 15.71 -3.11 15.95
C ALA A 85 17.04 -3.75 15.54
N ASN A 86 17.53 -4.62 16.39
CA ASN A 86 18.72 -5.43 16.14
C ASN A 86 18.53 -6.26 14.87
N ILE A 87 19.64 -6.54 14.20
CA ILE A 87 19.68 -7.31 12.97
C ILE A 87 20.40 -8.62 13.24
N ASN A 88 19.90 -9.72 12.66
CA ASN A 88 20.59 -11.00 12.64
C ASN A 88 21.34 -11.17 11.31
N GLN A 89 22.61 -11.55 11.38
CA GLN A 89 23.43 -11.86 10.21
C GLN A 89 23.95 -13.29 10.34
N ASP A 90 23.62 -14.12 9.36
CA ASP A 90 24.12 -15.48 9.25
C ASP A 90 25.13 -15.57 8.10
N ARG A 91 26.02 -16.56 8.16
CA ARG A 91 26.91 -16.95 7.07
C ARG A 91 26.13 -17.47 5.87
N VAL A 92 24.94 -18.04 6.09
CA VAL A 92 24.06 -18.52 5.03
C VAL A 92 23.16 -17.39 4.52
N HIS A 93 23.16 -17.17 3.20
CA HIS A 93 22.30 -16.18 2.55
C HIS A 93 20.80 -16.50 2.82
N PRO A 94 19.96 -15.54 3.26
CA PRO A 94 18.55 -15.81 3.62
C PRO A 94 17.74 -16.54 2.54
N PHE A 95 17.89 -16.19 1.27
CA PHE A 95 17.23 -16.92 0.16
C PHE A 95 17.68 -18.38 -0.07
N LYS A 96 18.68 -18.89 0.67
CA LYS A 96 19.03 -20.31 0.68
C LYS A 96 18.37 -21.07 1.83
N LYS A 97 17.73 -20.36 2.76
CA LYS A 97 17.03 -20.95 3.89
C LYS A 97 15.62 -21.34 3.48
N SER A 98 15.14 -22.43 4.05
CA SER A 98 13.72 -22.77 4.02
C SER A 98 12.92 -21.78 4.87
N PHE A 99 11.59 -21.81 4.71
CA PHE A 99 10.70 -20.94 5.50
C PHE A 99 10.87 -21.16 7.01
N ASP A 100 11.09 -22.40 7.44
CA ASP A 100 11.21 -22.78 8.86
C ASP A 100 12.56 -22.34 9.48
N GLU A 101 13.57 -22.06 8.66
CA GLU A 101 14.88 -21.60 9.10
C GLU A 101 15.01 -20.07 9.14
N LEU A 102 14.08 -19.35 8.49
CA LEU A 102 14.09 -17.89 8.48
C LEU A 102 13.65 -17.33 9.83
N VAL A 103 14.40 -16.37 10.35
CA VAL A 103 14.00 -15.61 11.54
C VAL A 103 13.81 -14.13 11.23
N ILE A 104 12.88 -13.51 11.95
CA ILE A 104 12.59 -12.08 11.82
C ILE A 104 13.84 -11.28 12.18
N GLY A 105 14.19 -10.32 11.32
CA GLY A 105 15.36 -9.47 11.47
C GLY A 105 16.63 -10.01 10.82
N GLU A 106 16.58 -11.17 10.15
CA GLU A 106 17.68 -11.59 9.29
C GLU A 106 17.89 -10.63 8.13
N ARG A 107 19.14 -10.23 7.95
CA ARG A 107 19.54 -9.31 6.89
C ARG A 107 20.82 -9.76 6.23
N LEU A 108 20.84 -9.65 4.91
CA LEU A 108 22.06 -9.68 4.13
C LEU A 108 22.57 -8.26 3.94
N LEU A 109 23.81 -8.00 4.36
CA LEU A 109 24.54 -6.84 3.88
C LEU A 109 25.13 -7.19 2.51
N THR A 110 24.59 -6.61 1.44
CA THR A 110 25.06 -6.88 0.08
C THR A 110 26.39 -6.17 -0.19
N ALA A 111 27.11 -6.63 -1.22
CA ALA A 111 28.17 -5.83 -1.80
C ALA A 111 27.60 -4.51 -2.37
N ARG A 112 28.45 -3.49 -2.44
CA ARG A 112 28.13 -2.21 -3.08
C ARG A 112 28.23 -2.34 -4.60
N ARG A 113 27.34 -1.64 -5.32
CA ARG A 113 27.47 -1.37 -6.75
C ARG A 113 27.51 0.13 -6.96
N THR A 114 28.57 0.64 -7.57
CA THR A 114 28.63 2.05 -7.98
C THR A 114 27.76 2.22 -9.21
N VAL A 115 26.80 3.14 -9.15
CA VAL A 115 25.97 3.52 -10.30
C VAL A 115 26.68 4.63 -11.07
N THR A 116 26.72 4.49 -12.39
CA THR A 116 27.38 5.40 -13.33
C THR A 116 26.40 5.88 -14.38
N GLU A 117 26.79 6.87 -15.19
CA GLU A 117 25.98 7.33 -16.33
C GLU A 117 25.61 6.18 -17.28
N ALA A 118 26.50 5.20 -17.48
CA ALA A 118 26.21 4.05 -18.33
C ALA A 118 25.05 3.19 -17.80
N ASP A 119 24.89 3.10 -16.48
CA ASP A 119 23.76 2.38 -15.87
C ASP A 119 22.44 3.10 -16.14
N ILE A 120 22.43 4.44 -16.06
CA ILE A 120 21.26 5.28 -16.36
C ILE A 120 20.86 5.12 -17.83
N VAL A 121 21.82 5.22 -18.74
CA VAL A 121 21.59 5.05 -20.18
C VAL A 121 21.07 3.65 -20.49
N ASN A 122 21.70 2.60 -19.95
CA ASN A 122 21.26 1.22 -20.19
C ASN A 122 19.86 0.95 -19.63
N PHE A 123 19.52 1.48 -18.45
CA PHE A 123 18.19 1.35 -17.88
C PHE A 123 17.15 2.07 -18.74
N ALA A 124 17.41 3.31 -19.15
CA ALA A 124 16.53 4.08 -20.02
C ALA A 124 16.31 3.37 -21.37
N CYS A 125 17.37 2.85 -21.98
CA CYS A 125 17.27 2.13 -23.25
C CYS A 125 16.49 0.82 -23.13
N LEU A 126 16.70 0.06 -22.05
CA LEU A 126 16.03 -1.22 -21.84
C LEU A 126 14.57 -1.07 -21.44
N SER A 127 14.28 -0.14 -20.51
CA SER A 127 12.92 0.10 -20.00
C SER A 127 12.08 0.95 -20.94
N GLY A 128 12.70 1.76 -21.80
CA GLY A 128 12.06 2.80 -22.59
C GLY A 128 11.77 4.08 -21.80
N ASP A 129 12.18 4.17 -20.53
CA ASP A 129 12.01 5.36 -19.73
C ASP A 129 13.10 6.41 -20.04
N TYR A 130 12.78 7.30 -20.98
CA TYR A 130 13.61 8.45 -21.33
C TYR A 130 13.19 9.72 -20.59
N PHE A 131 12.69 9.62 -19.35
CA PHE A 131 12.31 10.79 -18.57
C PHE A 131 13.47 11.78 -18.42
N TYR A 132 13.16 13.07 -18.61
CA TYR A 132 14.16 14.13 -18.78
C TYR A 132 15.12 14.25 -17.59
N ALA A 133 14.67 13.93 -16.37
CA ALA A 133 15.51 13.99 -15.17
C ALA A 133 16.65 12.95 -15.18
N HIS A 134 16.59 11.93 -16.05
CA HIS A 134 17.60 10.89 -16.18
C HIS A 134 18.43 11.04 -17.46
N THR A 135 17.86 11.62 -18.52
CA THR A 135 18.42 11.53 -19.87
C THR A 135 18.81 12.88 -20.47
N ASP A 136 18.11 13.97 -20.11
CA ASP A 136 18.34 15.31 -20.64
C ASP A 136 19.15 16.18 -19.67
N LYS A 137 20.37 16.53 -20.09
CA LYS A 137 21.28 17.34 -19.27
C LYS A 137 20.78 18.77 -19.08
N ILE A 138 20.08 19.34 -20.05
CA ILE A 138 19.63 20.74 -20.01
C ILE A 138 18.42 20.84 -19.10
N ALA A 139 17.40 20.02 -19.37
CA ALA A 139 16.19 20.03 -18.55
C ALA A 139 16.45 19.61 -17.09
N ALA A 140 17.36 18.66 -16.85
CA ALA A 140 17.70 18.23 -15.49
C ALA A 140 18.42 19.32 -14.69
N ALA A 141 19.17 20.22 -15.34
CA ALA A 141 19.85 21.32 -14.66
C ALA A 141 18.89 22.33 -14.01
N ASP A 142 17.73 22.54 -14.64
CA ASP A 142 16.65 23.39 -14.11
C ASP A 142 15.69 22.65 -13.17
N SER A 143 15.94 21.35 -12.93
CA SER A 143 15.16 20.55 -11.99
C SER A 143 15.64 20.74 -10.55
N PHE A 144 14.85 20.24 -9.60
CA PHE A 144 15.23 20.19 -8.18
C PHE A 144 16.56 19.45 -7.93
N PHE A 145 16.99 18.57 -8.84
CA PHE A 145 18.19 17.76 -8.68
C PHE A 145 19.47 18.43 -9.19
N GLY A 146 19.37 19.47 -10.03
CA GLY A 146 20.52 20.20 -10.60
C GLY A 146 21.36 19.45 -11.63
N GLU A 147 21.17 18.13 -11.78
CA GLU A 147 21.79 17.30 -12.81
C GLU A 147 20.95 16.03 -13.06
N ARG A 148 21.38 15.21 -14.02
CA ARG A 148 20.71 13.93 -14.29
C ARG A 148 20.99 12.94 -13.17
N VAL A 149 19.96 12.23 -12.74
CA VAL A 149 20.04 11.25 -11.65
C VAL A 149 19.70 9.84 -12.14
N ALA A 150 20.10 8.82 -11.38
CA ALA A 150 19.70 7.43 -11.62
C ALA A 150 18.33 7.09 -11.03
#